data_AF-A0A931VM47-F1
#
_entry.id   AF-A0A931VM47-F1
#
_cell.length_a   1.000
_cell.length_b   1.000
_cell.length_c   1.000
_cell.angle_alpha   90.00
_cell.angle_beta   90.00
_cell.angle_gamma   90.00
#
_symmetry.space_group_name_H-M   'P 1'
#
loop_
_entity.id
_entity.type
_entity.pdbx_description
1 polymer ?
#
loop_
_entity_poly.entity_id
_entity_poly.type
_entity_poly.pdbx_seq_one_letter_code
_entity_poly.pdbx_strand_id
1 'polypeptide(L)'
;MLTAFIQFLKNNRLARLLLVLLFVFSLWWLWLNSGVFEASELNRAIWANSYQTFAIIGGVYGLAIARRWGGFGSVMGRAIMMFAIGLLFQVFGQNVFGYYNVLGGIAIPYPSLADVGFFGSIPFYIYGIILLARASGAAISLRYLANQIQAVAIPVAGLAL
;
A
#
# COMPACT_ATOMS: atom_id res chain seq x y z
N MET A 1 1.20 11.35 23.12
CA MET A 1 1.13 11.08 21.66
C MET A 1 -0.13 10.32 21.28
N LEU A 2 -0.45 9.20 21.94
CA LEU A 2 -1.67 8.40 21.68
C LEU A 2 -2.98 9.21 21.85
N THR A 3 -3.10 10.01 22.91
CA THR A 3 -4.30 10.83 23.17
C THR A 3 -4.54 11.87 22.08
N ALA A 4 -3.48 12.50 21.57
CA ALA A 4 -3.56 13.47 20.48
C ALA A 4 -3.98 12.81 19.15
N PHE A 5 -3.46 11.61 18.88
CA PHE A 5 -3.86 10.82 17.71
C PHE A 5 -5.33 10.40 17.77
N ILE A 6 -5.80 9.92 18.93
CA ILE A 6 -7.22 9.58 19.14
C ILE A 6 -8.10 10.83 18.94
N GLN A 7 -7.68 11.98 19.48
CA GLN A 7 -8.42 13.23 19.30
C GLN A 7 -8.47 13.66 17.83
N PHE A 8 -7.36 13.50 17.08
CA PHE A 8 -7.33 13.75 15.65
C PHE A 8 -8.32 12.85 14.88
N LEU A 9 -8.37 11.55 15.17
CA LEU A 9 -9.33 10.62 14.55
C LEU A 9 -10.79 10.93 14.91
N LYS A 10 -11.05 11.39 16.14
CA LYS A 10 -12.38 11.85 16.57
C LYS A 10 -12.81 13.10 15.80
N ASN A 11 -11.88 13.99 15.49
CA ASN A 11 -12.18 15.26 14.81
C ASN A 11 -12.18 15.13 13.27
N ASN A 12 -11.48 14.15 12.70
CA ASN A 12 -11.33 14.01 11.25
C ASN A 12 -12.12 12.81 10.69
N ARG A 13 -13.26 13.10 10.06
CA ARG A 13 -14.14 12.08 9.45
C ARG A 13 -13.45 11.28 8.35
N LEU A 14 -12.65 11.93 7.51
CA LEU A 14 -11.93 11.28 6.42
C LEU A 14 -10.89 10.29 6.95
N ALA A 15 -10.08 10.72 7.92
CA ALA A 15 -9.08 9.84 8.53
C ALA A 15 -9.73 8.59 9.16
N ARG A 16 -10.88 8.75 9.79
CA ARG A 16 -11.66 7.63 10.33
C ARG A 16 -12.17 6.70 9.24
N LEU A 17 -12.73 7.25 8.16
CA LEU A 17 -13.20 6.45 7.02
C LEU A 17 -12.05 5.64 6.42
N LEU A 18 -10.89 6.27 6.18
CA LEU A 18 -9.71 5.58 5.64
C LEU A 18 -9.20 4.49 6.58
N LEU A 19 -9.24 4.70 7.89
CA LEU A 19 -8.83 3.71 8.88
C LEU A 19 -9.81 2.53 8.95
N VAL A 20 -11.12 2.78 8.85
CA VAL A 20 -12.13 1.73 8.75
C VAL A 20 -11.96 0.94 7.45
N LEU A 21 -11.77 1.62 6.33
CA LEU A 21 -11.53 0.98 5.03
C LEU A 21 -10.27 0.10 5.08
N LEU A 22 -9.17 0.63 5.62
CA LEU A 22 -7.93 -0.15 5.82
C LEU A 22 -8.21 -1.42 6.64
N PHE A 23 -8.90 -1.29 7.77
CA PHE A 23 -9.20 -2.42 8.64
C PHE A 23 -10.07 -3.47 7.94
N VAL A 24 -11.14 -3.05 7.26
CA VAL A 24 -12.05 -3.93 6.51
C VAL A 24 -11.30 -4.64 5.38
N PHE A 25 -10.49 -3.94 4.60
CA PHE A 25 -9.70 -4.53 3.52
C PHE A 25 -8.66 -5.52 4.03
N SER A 26 -8.00 -5.23 5.15
CA SER A 26 -7.05 -6.14 5.79
C SER A 26 -7.72 -7.41 6.30
N LEU A 27 -8.89 -7.30 6.95
CA LEU A 27 -9.66 -8.47 7.38
C LEU A 27 -10.15 -9.30 6.20
N TRP A 28 -10.60 -8.66 5.12
CA TRP A 28 -11.01 -9.37 3.91
C TRP A 28 -9.82 -10.10 3.28
N TRP A 29 -8.65 -9.46 3.21
CA TRP A 29 -7.43 -10.11 2.71
C TRP A 29 -7.02 -11.31 3.58
N LEU A 30 -7.07 -11.17 4.90
CA LEU A 30 -6.78 -12.29 5.82
C LEU A 30 -7.77 -13.43 5.62
N TRP A 31 -9.06 -13.15 5.46
CA TRP A 31 -10.06 -14.18 5.18
C TRP A 31 -9.75 -14.93 3.87
N LEU A 32 -9.42 -14.22 2.78
CA LEU A 32 -9.06 -14.82 1.49
C LEU A 32 -7.81 -15.71 1.52
N ASN A 33 -6.86 -15.43 2.43
CA ASN A 33 -5.57 -16.12 2.48
C ASN A 33 -5.42 -17.07 3.69
N SER A 34 -6.36 -17.05 4.64
CA SER A 34 -6.32 -17.88 5.85
C SER A 34 -6.32 -19.39 5.61
N GLY A 35 -6.74 -19.85 4.43
CA GLY A 35 -6.93 -21.28 4.12
C GLY A 35 -8.07 -21.94 4.89
N VAL A 36 -8.74 -21.22 5.80
CA VAL A 36 -9.87 -21.74 6.61
C VAL A 36 -11.13 -21.90 5.77
N PHE A 37 -11.30 -21.05 4.76
CA PHE A 37 -12.40 -21.11 3.80
C PHE A 37 -11.84 -21.11 2.38
N GLU A 38 -12.36 -21.98 1.52
CA GLU A 38 -12.05 -21.92 0.09
C GLU A 38 -12.71 -20.67 -0.51
N ALA A 39 -11.92 -19.60 -0.65
CA ALA A 39 -12.37 -18.40 -1.31
C ALA A 39 -12.48 -18.65 -2.82
N SER A 40 -13.67 -18.43 -3.39
CA SER A 40 -13.88 -18.51 -4.83
C SER A 40 -12.99 -17.53 -5.60
N GLU A 41 -12.63 -17.89 -6.83
CA GLU A 41 -11.89 -17.01 -7.75
C GLU A 41 -12.58 -15.67 -7.95
N LEU A 42 -13.92 -15.66 -7.98
CA LEU A 42 -14.73 -14.45 -8.05
C LEU A 42 -14.45 -13.52 -6.86
N ASN A 43 -14.40 -14.05 -5.62
CA ASN A 43 -14.13 -13.23 -4.44
C ASN A 43 -12.72 -12.64 -4.44
N ARG A 44 -11.72 -13.41 -4.90
CA ARG A 44 -10.34 -12.93 -5.09
C ARG A 44 -10.28 -11.80 -6.12
N ALA A 45 -10.99 -11.97 -7.24
CA ALA A 45 -11.08 -10.95 -8.29
C ALA A 45 -11.77 -9.67 -7.80
N ILE A 46 -12.88 -9.78 -7.06
CA ILE A 46 -13.59 -8.60 -6.52
C ILE A 46 -12.69 -7.84 -5.55
N TRP A 47 -12.00 -8.53 -4.64
CA TRP A 47 -11.05 -7.90 -3.73
C TRP A 47 -9.93 -7.19 -4.49
N ALA A 48 -9.31 -7.86 -5.47
CA ALA A 48 -8.21 -7.32 -6.26
C ALA A 48 -8.63 -6.07 -7.06
N ASN A 49 -9.80 -6.09 -7.70
CA ASN A 49 -10.35 -4.97 -8.46
C ASN A 49 -10.75 -3.79 -7.56
N SER A 50 -11.28 -4.10 -6.38
CA SER A 50 -11.61 -3.07 -5.38
C SER A 50 -10.34 -2.38 -4.88
N TYR A 51 -9.31 -3.16 -4.55
CA TYR A 51 -8.00 -2.63 -4.19
C TYR A 51 -7.38 -1.78 -5.32
N GLN A 52 -7.48 -2.23 -6.57
CA GLN A 52 -7.00 -1.48 -7.74
C GLN A 52 -7.66 -0.10 -7.84
N THR A 53 -8.97 -0.01 -7.57
CA THR A 53 -9.70 1.27 -7.56
C THR A 53 -9.11 2.23 -6.54
N PHE A 54 -8.83 1.75 -5.32
CA PHE A 54 -8.15 2.56 -4.30
C PHE A 54 -6.72 2.93 -4.70
N ALA A 55 -5.99 2.03 -5.36
CA ALA A 55 -4.65 2.31 -5.85
C ALA A 55 -4.65 3.39 -6.96
N ILE A 56 -5.63 3.39 -7.85
CA ILE A 56 -5.81 4.46 -8.86
C ILE A 56 -6.07 5.80 -8.18
N ILE A 57 -7.05 5.84 -7.26
CA ILE A 57 -7.41 7.06 -6.53
C ILE A 57 -6.18 7.56 -5.74
N GLY A 58 -5.54 6.68 -4.98
CA GLY A 58 -4.36 7.00 -4.18
C GLY A 58 -3.16 7.44 -5.02
N GLY A 59 -2.94 6.81 -6.17
CA GLY A 59 -1.89 7.18 -7.12
C GLY A 59 -2.13 8.56 -7.73
N VAL A 60 -3.31 8.79 -8.31
CA VAL A 60 -3.62 10.06 -8.99
C VAL A 60 -3.69 11.22 -8.00
N TYR A 61 -4.49 11.09 -6.93
CA TYR A 61 -4.62 12.16 -5.94
C TYR A 61 -3.35 12.29 -5.09
N GLY A 62 -2.61 11.22 -4.86
CA GLY A 62 -1.33 11.25 -4.15
C GLY A 62 -0.31 12.16 -4.85
N LEU A 63 -0.23 12.11 -6.18
CA LEU A 63 0.63 13.03 -6.95
C LEU A 63 0.20 14.50 -6.79
N ALA A 64 -1.11 14.78 -6.78
CA ALA A 64 -1.62 16.13 -6.57
C ALA A 64 -1.36 16.63 -5.13
N ILE A 65 -1.55 15.77 -4.13
CA ILE A 65 -1.30 16.07 -2.72
C ILE A 65 0.19 16.27 -2.47
N ALA A 66 1.06 15.45 -3.07
CA ALA A 66 2.51 15.57 -2.94
C ALA A 66 3.00 16.99 -3.22
N ARG A 67 2.45 17.65 -4.26
CA ARG A 67 2.78 19.05 -4.60
C ARG A 67 2.43 20.03 -3.48
N ARG A 68 1.27 19.85 -2.83
CA ARG A 68 0.85 20.70 -1.69
C ARG A 68 1.74 20.53 -0.47
N TRP A 69 2.35 19.36 -0.31
CA TRP A 69 3.30 19.08 0.74
C TRP A 69 4.74 19.46 0.39
N GLY A 70 4.96 20.26 -0.67
CA GLY A 70 6.29 20.73 -1.09
C GLY A 70 6.93 19.96 -2.25
N GLY A 71 6.22 18.97 -2.81
CA GLY A 71 6.64 18.23 -4.00
C GLY A 71 8.04 17.63 -3.85
N PHE A 72 8.90 17.86 -4.84
CA PHE A 72 10.31 17.43 -4.81
C PHE A 72 11.18 18.22 -3.81
N GLY A 73 10.73 19.40 -3.38
CA GLY A 73 11.47 20.27 -2.46
C GLY A 73 11.38 19.84 -1.00
N SER A 74 10.46 18.94 -0.63
CA SER A 74 10.30 18.47 0.74
C SER A 74 10.49 16.95 0.86
N VAL A 75 10.86 16.49 2.05
CA VAL A 75 10.96 15.04 2.35
C VAL A 75 9.57 14.40 2.31
N MET A 76 8.56 15.05 2.88
CA MET A 76 7.18 14.53 2.92
C MET A 76 6.53 14.50 1.54
N GLY A 77 6.69 15.54 0.72
CA GLY A 77 6.17 15.60 -0.64
C GLY A 77 6.77 14.50 -1.52
N ARG A 78 8.09 14.28 -1.42
CA ARG A 78 8.75 13.16 -2.10
C ARG A 78 8.24 11.81 -1.60
N ALA A 79 8.05 11.62 -0.29
CA ALA A 79 7.51 10.36 0.24
C ALA A 79 6.13 10.03 -0.37
N ILE A 80 5.19 10.99 -0.31
CA ILE A 80 3.85 10.85 -0.89
C ILE A 80 3.93 10.55 -2.40
N MET A 81 4.82 11.25 -3.12
CA MET A 81 5.00 11.04 -4.55
C MET A 81 5.51 9.63 -4.88
N MET A 82 6.48 9.12 -4.13
CA MET A 82 7.01 7.77 -4.35
C MET A 82 5.96 6.69 -4.06
N PHE A 83 5.17 6.84 -2.99
CA PHE A 83 4.02 5.94 -2.76
C PHE A 83 2.99 6.02 -3.90
N ALA A 84 2.68 7.22 -4.37
CA ALA A 84 1.75 7.41 -5.47
C ALA A 84 2.24 6.75 -6.78
N ILE A 85 3.53 6.89 -7.11
CA ILE A 85 4.14 6.24 -8.28
C ILE A 85 4.12 4.72 -8.11
N GLY A 86 4.47 4.20 -6.93
CA GLY A 86 4.38 2.77 -6.63
C GLY A 86 2.96 2.21 -6.83
N LEU A 87 1.93 2.94 -6.38
CA LEU A 87 0.53 2.56 -6.61
C LEU A 87 0.18 2.53 -8.11
N LEU A 88 0.68 3.47 -8.90
CA LEU A 88 0.44 3.48 -10.35
C LEU A 88 1.16 2.32 -11.07
N PHE A 89 2.36 1.94 -10.62
CA PHE A 89 3.04 0.72 -11.08
C PHE A 89 2.25 -0.54 -10.73
N GLN A 90 1.70 -0.61 -9.52
CA GLN A 90 0.82 -1.71 -9.10
C GLN A 90 -0.43 -1.80 -9.99
N VAL A 91 -1.09 -0.66 -10.25
CA VAL A 91 -2.25 -0.58 -11.16
C VAL A 91 -1.90 -1.06 -12.56
N PHE A 92 -0.73 -0.64 -13.08
CA PHE A 92 -0.23 -1.11 -14.37
C PHE A 92 -0.06 -2.63 -14.39
N GLY A 93 0.61 -3.20 -13.38
CA GLY A 93 0.78 -4.65 -13.25
C GLY A 93 -0.56 -5.39 -13.22
N GLN A 94 -1.52 -4.90 -12.43
CA GLN A 94 -2.87 -5.48 -12.34
C GLN A 94 -3.65 -5.40 -13.66
N ASN A 95 -3.56 -4.29 -14.40
CA ASN A 95 -4.22 -4.13 -15.71
C ASN A 95 -3.65 -5.10 -16.75
N VAL A 96 -2.32 -5.23 -16.81
CA VAL A 96 -1.67 -6.17 -17.74
C VAL A 96 -1.98 -7.61 -17.37
N PHE A 97 -1.94 -7.95 -16.08
CA PHE A 97 -2.34 -9.27 -15.58
C PHE A 97 -3.81 -9.59 -15.90
N GLY A 98 -4.71 -8.62 -15.68
CA GLY A 98 -6.13 -8.74 -16.03
C GLY A 98 -6.34 -8.94 -17.52
N TYR A 99 -5.59 -8.22 -18.37
CA TYR A 99 -5.63 -8.41 -19.81
C TYR A 99 -5.24 -9.85 -20.21
N TYR A 100 -4.15 -10.39 -19.68
CA TYR A 100 -3.73 -11.77 -20.01
C TYR A 100 -4.75 -12.82 -19.56
N ASN A 101 -5.26 -12.72 -18.33
CA ASN A 101 -6.15 -13.74 -17.76
C ASN A 101 -7.60 -13.64 -18.26
N VAL A 102 -8.14 -12.43 -18.38
CA VAL A 102 -9.58 -12.23 -18.61
C VAL A 102 -9.89 -12.01 -20.09
N LEU A 103 -9.04 -11.27 -20.81
CA LEU A 103 -9.30 -10.88 -22.19
C LEU A 103 -8.53 -11.73 -23.20
N GLY A 104 -7.28 -12.04 -22.91
CA GLY A 104 -6.40 -12.81 -23.80
C GLY A 104 -6.64 -14.31 -23.74
N GLY A 105 -7.09 -14.83 -22.59
CA GLY A 105 -7.23 -16.29 -22.37
C GLY A 105 -5.91 -17.04 -22.57
N ILE A 106 -4.78 -16.34 -22.52
CA ILE A 106 -3.45 -16.88 -22.78
C ILE A 106 -2.72 -17.09 -21.46
N ALA A 107 -1.94 -18.17 -21.39
CA ALA A 107 -1.00 -18.36 -20.31
C ALA A 107 -0.08 -17.15 -20.23
N ILE A 108 0.05 -16.58 -19.04
CA ILE A 108 0.89 -15.40 -18.81
C ILE A 108 2.35 -15.78 -19.13
N PRO A 109 3.00 -15.12 -20.10
CA PRO A 109 4.39 -15.42 -20.42
C PRO A 109 5.28 -14.95 -19.27
N TYR A 110 6.18 -15.80 -18.76
CA TYR A 110 7.07 -15.42 -17.67
C TYR A 110 8.51 -15.18 -18.17
N PRO A 111 9.14 -14.02 -17.91
CA PRO A 111 8.59 -12.83 -17.27
C PRO A 111 7.61 -12.07 -18.18
N SER A 112 6.56 -11.51 -17.57
CA SER A 112 5.48 -10.79 -18.24
C SER A 112 5.63 -9.28 -18.13
N LEU A 113 4.87 -8.54 -18.93
CA LEU A 113 4.75 -7.10 -18.76
C LEU A 113 4.03 -6.73 -17.43
N ALA A 114 3.25 -7.65 -16.84
CA ALA A 114 2.66 -7.43 -15.52
C ALA A 114 3.72 -7.43 -14.42
N ASP A 115 4.74 -8.27 -14.55
CA ASP A 115 5.87 -8.33 -13.62
C ASP A 115 6.63 -7.00 -13.57
N VAL A 116 6.76 -6.29 -14.69
CA VAL A 116 7.34 -4.93 -14.70
C VAL A 116 6.55 -3.97 -13.80
N GLY A 117 5.23 -4.08 -13.77
CA GLY A 117 4.37 -3.32 -12.87
C GLY A 117 4.59 -3.69 -11.40
N PHE A 118 4.47 -4.98 -11.09
CA PHE A 118 4.59 -5.47 -9.72
C PHE A 118 5.99 -5.22 -9.14
N PHE A 119 7.05 -5.63 -9.84
CA PHE A 119 8.42 -5.39 -9.40
C PHE A 119 8.82 -3.93 -9.48
N GLY A 120 8.29 -3.18 -10.44
CA GLY A 120 8.51 -1.74 -10.56
C GLY A 120 7.98 -0.97 -9.35
N SER A 121 6.89 -1.42 -8.73
CA SER A 121 6.32 -0.76 -7.54
C SER A 121 7.23 -0.82 -6.31
N ILE A 122 8.02 -1.91 -6.17
CA ILE A 122 8.85 -2.21 -5.01
C ILE A 122 9.88 -1.10 -4.69
N PRO A 123 10.77 -0.69 -5.61
CA PRO A 123 11.76 0.36 -5.31
C PRO A 123 11.11 1.69 -4.92
N PHE A 124 9.96 2.04 -5.51
CA PHE A 124 9.23 3.25 -5.14
C PHE A 124 8.65 3.17 -3.73
N TYR A 125 8.08 2.03 -3.33
CA TYR A 125 7.59 1.85 -1.96
C TYR A 125 8.72 1.85 -0.94
N ILE A 126 9.84 1.17 -1.23
CA ILE A 126 11.02 1.19 -0.35
C ILE A 126 11.51 2.62 -0.16
N TYR A 127 11.69 3.37 -1.24
CA TYR A 127 12.17 4.74 -1.15
C TYR A 127 11.14 5.66 -0.46
N GLY A 128 9.85 5.48 -0.72
CA GLY A 128 8.76 6.17 -0.03
C GLY A 128 8.79 5.96 1.49
N ILE A 129 8.98 4.72 1.94
CA ILE A 129 9.10 4.38 3.37
C ILE A 129 10.35 5.02 3.98
N ILE A 130 11.50 4.98 3.31
CA ILE A 130 12.73 5.61 3.80
C ILE A 130 12.53 7.12 3.99
N LEU A 131 11.91 7.79 3.01
CA LEU A 131 11.60 9.22 3.10
C LEU A 131 10.58 9.51 4.21
N LEU A 132 9.54 8.70 4.35
CA LEU A 132 8.54 8.86 5.39
C LEU A 132 9.15 8.69 6.79
N ALA A 133 10.03 7.70 6.96
CA ALA A 133 10.77 7.48 8.21
C ALA A 133 11.65 8.68 8.58
N ARG A 134 12.26 9.34 7.58
CA ARG A 134 13.00 10.60 7.79
C ARG A 134 12.08 11.74 8.20
N ALA A 135 10.91 11.87 7.56
CA ALA A 135 9.94 12.92 7.88
C ALA A 135 9.27 12.75 9.25
N SER A 136 9.10 11.52 9.72
CA SER A 136 8.45 11.19 11.00
C SER A 136 9.38 11.19 12.21
N GLY A 137 10.68 11.42 12.00
CA GLY A 137 11.67 11.35 13.08
C GLY A 137 11.93 9.93 13.58
N ALA A 138 11.75 8.91 12.72
CA ALA A 138 11.94 7.51 13.09
C ALA A 138 13.33 7.21 13.70
N ALA A 139 14.36 7.96 13.29
CA ALA A 139 15.71 7.86 13.86
C ALA A 139 15.77 8.18 15.37
N ILE A 140 14.84 9.00 15.88
CA ILE A 140 14.72 9.30 17.31
C ILE A 140 13.96 8.17 18.02
N SER A 141 12.89 7.66 17.39
CA SER A 141 12.07 6.57 17.94
C SER A 141 12.84 5.24 18.04
N LEU A 142 13.66 4.90 17.05
CA LEU A 142 14.40 3.63 16.97
C LEU A 142 15.66 3.56 17.86
N ARG A 143 15.85 4.50 18.79
CA ARG A 143 16.95 4.45 19.77
C ARG A 143 16.78 3.33 20.80
N TYR A 144 15.55 2.92 21.06
CA TYR A 144 15.25 1.88 22.06
C TYR A 144 15.10 0.51 21.41
N LEU A 145 15.71 -0.52 22.02
CA LEU A 145 15.70 -1.90 21.53
C LEU A 145 14.27 -2.43 21.31
N ALA A 146 13.32 -2.10 22.20
CA ALA A 146 11.92 -2.50 22.06
C ALA A 146 11.31 -2.00 20.74
N ASN A 147 11.62 -0.76 20.34
CA ASN A 147 11.11 -0.17 19.10
C ASN A 147 11.79 -0.78 17.86
N GLN A 148 13.06 -1.18 17.98
CA GLN A 148 13.77 -1.92 16.94
C GLN A 148 13.18 -3.31 16.73
N ILE A 149 12.90 -4.02 17.82
CA ILE A 149 12.24 -5.34 17.78
C ILE A 149 10.87 -5.19 17.11
N GLN A 150 10.05 -4.21 17.49
CA GLN A 150 8.75 -3.98 16.84
C GLN A 150 8.88 -3.70 15.35
N ALA A 151 9.86 -2.88 14.94
CA ALA A 151 10.08 -2.53 13.54
C ALA A 151 10.48 -3.72 12.66
N VAL A 152 11.04 -4.79 13.24
CA VAL A 152 11.41 -6.02 12.52
C VAL A 152 10.36 -7.12 12.70
N ALA A 153 9.90 -7.35 13.92
CA ALA A 153 8.98 -8.44 14.26
C ALA A 153 7.63 -8.29 13.55
N ILE A 154 7.09 -7.07 13.43
CA ILE A 154 5.81 -6.84 12.77
C ILE A 154 5.87 -7.22 11.28
N PRO A 155 6.82 -6.72 10.46
CA PRO A 155 6.97 -7.16 9.08
C PRO A 155 7.23 -8.67 8.94
N VAL A 156 8.08 -9.25 9.79
CA VAL A 156 8.39 -10.69 9.73
C VAL A 156 7.15 -11.53 10.03
N ALA A 157 6.36 -11.16 11.05
CA ALA A 157 5.09 -11.82 11.32
C ALA A 157 4.11 -11.68 10.14
N GLY A 158 4.10 -10.52 9.48
CA GLY A 158 3.30 -10.29 8.28
C GLY A 158 3.71 -11.13 7.07
N LEU A 159 4.98 -11.55 6.96
CA LEU A 159 5.43 -12.47 5.90
C LEU A 159 5.03 -13.93 6.15
N ALA A 160 4.68 -14.27 7.40
CA ALA A 160 4.26 -15.62 7.80
C ALA A 160 2.73 -15.81 7.75
N LEU A 161 1.98 -14.76 7.41
CA LEU A 161 0.51 -14.74 7.23
C LEU A 161 0.16 -14.70 5.74
#